data_AF-A0A9W8JDU2-F1
#
_entry.id   AF-A0A9W8JDU2-F1
#
_cell.length_a   1.000
_cell.length_b   1.000
_cell.length_c   1.000
_cell.angle_alpha   90.00
_cell.angle_beta   90.00
_cell.angle_gamma   90.00
#
_symmetry.space_group_name_H-M   'P 1'
#
loop_
_entity.id
_entity.type
_entity.pdbx_description
1 polymer ?
#
loop_
_entity_poly.entity_id
_entity_poly.type
_entity_poly.pdbx_seq_one_letter_code
_entity_poly.pdbx_strand_id
1 'polypeptide(L)'
;MSLVEIEYKLHNAQAHKALGVLQRNLQIHATLYDVKDWWLRGQCANTRALNAISTVQACIVAARDEYRQARNALLALANLLNYPNVDQEFLPLEDKDIRSMTEAEPGQGETQWTLSWIWRWVNAADATEEETQAFVTESEYF
;
A
#
# COMPACT_ATOMS: atom_id res chain seq x y z
N MET A 1 23.54 20.04 5.64
CA MET A 1 22.29 19.45 5.14
C MET A 1 21.80 20.33 4.01
N SER A 2 21.84 19.85 2.78
CA SER A 2 21.43 20.61 1.59
C SER A 2 19.89 20.66 1.48
N LEU A 3 19.34 21.66 0.78
CA LEU A 3 17.89 21.79 0.58
C LEU A 3 17.29 20.52 -0.06
N VAL A 4 18.02 19.95 -1.02
CA VAL A 4 17.62 18.75 -1.77
C VAL A 4 17.50 17.52 -0.85
N GLU A 5 18.39 17.38 0.14
CA GLU A 5 18.30 16.30 1.14
C GLU A 5 17.06 16.43 2.04
N ILE A 6 16.67 17.66 2.38
CA ILE A 6 15.47 17.90 3.21
C ILE A 6 14.21 17.53 2.42
N GLU A 7 14.14 17.97 1.16
CA GLU A 7 13.03 17.67 0.26
C GLU A 7 12.90 16.16 0.00
N TYR A 8 14.02 15.47 -0.18
CA TYR A 8 14.04 14.01 -0.30
C TYR A 8 13.44 13.33 0.93
N LYS A 9 13.84 13.74 2.14
CA LYS A 9 13.30 13.19 3.39
C LYS A 9 11.81 13.47 3.54
N LEU A 10 11.35 14.65 3.11
CA LEU A 10 9.94 15.00 3.13
C LEU A 10 9.12 14.07 2.22
N HIS A 11 9.54 13.89 0.97
CA HIS A 11 8.82 13.03 0.03
C HIS A 11 8.90 11.55 0.42
N ASN A 12 10.00 11.12 1.04
CA ASN A 12 10.11 9.79 1.60
C ASN A 12 9.04 9.55 2.69
N ALA A 13 8.95 10.47 3.65
CA ALA A 13 7.92 10.42 4.69
C ALA A 13 6.49 10.49 4.13
N GLN A 14 6.27 11.31 3.09
CA GLN A 14 4.97 11.39 2.41
C GLN A 14 4.61 10.07 1.72
N ALA A 15 5.54 9.42 1.02
CA ALA A 15 5.30 8.15 0.36
C ALA A 15 4.91 7.05 1.36
N HIS A 16 5.65 6.91 2.46
CA HIS A 16 5.31 5.93 3.51
C HIS A 16 3.98 6.23 4.19
N LYS A 17 3.70 7.51 4.48
CA LYS A 17 2.42 7.92 5.07
C LYS A 17 1.25 7.60 4.12
N ALA A 18 1.38 7.90 2.83
CA ALA A 18 0.37 7.62 1.83
C ALA A 18 0.11 6.10 1.71
N LEU A 19 1.16 5.27 1.75
CA LEU A 19 1.02 3.81 1.77
C LEU A 19 0.28 3.31 3.01
N GLY A 20 0.62 3.80 4.20
CA GLY A 20 -0.07 3.41 5.43
C GLY A 20 -1.56 3.81 5.43
N VAL A 21 -1.87 5.00 4.90
CA VAL A 21 -3.26 5.44 4.70
C VAL A 21 -3.98 4.55 3.68
N LEU A 22 -3.33 4.19 2.58
CA LEU A 22 -3.88 3.31 1.55
C LEU A 22 -4.23 1.93 2.13
N GLN A 23 -3.27 1.29 2.81
CA GLN A 23 -3.45 -0.03 3.46
C GLN A 23 -4.61 0.00 4.46
N ARG A 24 -4.63 0.99 5.36
CA ARG A 24 -5.69 1.12 6.36
C ARG A 24 -7.06 1.27 5.70
N ASN A 25 -7.17 2.11 4.66
CA ASN A 25 -8.44 2.31 3.98
C ASN A 25 -8.88 1.05 3.22
N LEU A 26 -7.96 0.26 2.66
CA LEU A 26 -8.28 -1.03 2.04
C LEU A 26 -8.83 -2.04 3.07
N GLN A 27 -8.25 -2.09 4.27
CA GLN A 27 -8.78 -2.94 5.36
C GLN A 27 -10.17 -2.47 5.79
N ILE A 28 -10.37 -1.17 5.99
CA ILE A 28 -11.69 -0.61 6.32
C ILE A 28 -12.70 -0.94 5.22
N HIS A 29 -12.31 -0.77 3.95
CA HIS A 29 -13.15 -1.08 2.80
C HIS A 29 -13.61 -2.54 2.85
N ALA A 30 -12.70 -3.50 3.06
CA ALA A 30 -13.04 -4.91 3.17
C ALA A 30 -14.04 -5.19 4.30
N THR A 31 -13.76 -4.70 5.52
CA THR A 31 -14.68 -4.89 6.66
C THR A 31 -16.05 -4.26 6.42
N LEU A 32 -16.12 -3.17 5.65
CA LEU A 32 -17.36 -2.49 5.35
C LEU A 32 -18.24 -3.27 4.36
N TYR A 33 -17.65 -4.08 3.47
CA TYR A 33 -18.42 -5.02 2.65
C TYR A 33 -19.01 -6.15 3.48
N ASP A 34 -18.25 -6.72 4.42
CA ASP A 34 -18.76 -7.75 5.35
C ASP A 34 -19.95 -7.21 6.16
N VAL A 35 -19.80 -5.98 6.66
CA VAL A 35 -20.83 -5.28 7.42
C VAL A 35 -22.04 -4.98 6.54
N LYS A 36 -21.85 -4.44 5.33
CA LYS A 36 -22.93 -4.16 4.36
C LYS A 36 -23.79 -5.40 4.11
N ASP A 37 -23.17 -6.56 3.93
CA ASP A 37 -23.89 -7.81 3.65
C ASP A 37 -24.79 -8.26 4.82
N TRP A 38 -24.43 -7.91 6.06
CA TRP A 38 -25.32 -8.08 7.21
C TRP A 38 -26.51 -7.09 7.21
N TRP A 39 -26.29 -5.83 6.83
CA TRP A 39 -27.31 -4.76 6.91
C TRP A 39 -28.35 -4.75 5.78
N LEU A 40 -28.35 -5.72 4.87
CA LEU A 40 -29.28 -5.82 3.72
C LEU A 40 -30.77 -5.76 4.10
N ARG A 41 -31.13 -5.87 5.39
CA ARG A 41 -32.50 -5.88 5.90
C ARG A 41 -33.17 -4.49 5.98
N GLY A 42 -32.49 -3.38 5.67
CA GLY A 42 -33.10 -2.03 5.75
C GLY A 42 -32.51 -0.94 4.84
N GLN A 43 -33.39 -0.13 4.22
CA GLN A 43 -33.03 0.96 3.28
C GLN A 43 -32.07 2.01 3.88
N CYS A 44 -32.38 2.58 5.05
CA CYS A 44 -31.52 3.58 5.68
C CYS A 44 -30.11 3.05 6.01
N ALA A 45 -30.00 1.79 6.41
CA ALA A 45 -28.72 1.16 6.70
C ALA A 45 -27.90 0.94 5.42
N ASN A 46 -28.56 0.53 4.33
CA ASN A 46 -27.93 0.42 3.00
C ASN A 46 -27.39 1.78 2.51
N THR A 47 -28.17 2.87 2.60
CA THR A 47 -27.68 4.20 2.18
C THR A 47 -26.48 4.66 3.01
N ARG A 48 -26.50 4.42 4.32
CA ARG A 48 -25.36 4.75 5.20
C ARG A 48 -24.11 3.94 4.87
N ALA A 49 -24.27 2.63 4.63
CA ALA A 49 -23.17 1.76 4.23
C ALA A 49 -22.57 2.20 2.89
N LEU A 50 -23.42 2.51 1.89
CA LEU A 50 -22.96 3.00 0.59
C LEU A 50 -22.19 4.32 0.69
N ASN A 51 -22.67 5.27 1.50
CA ASN A 51 -21.97 6.54 1.72
C ASN A 51 -20.62 6.35 2.44
N ALA A 52 -20.55 5.39 3.37
CA ALA A 52 -19.28 5.04 4.02
C ALA A 52 -18.31 4.40 3.02
N ILE A 53 -18.79 3.49 2.16
CA ILE A 53 -17.98 2.85 1.10
C ILE A 53 -17.45 3.92 0.14
N SER A 54 -18.31 4.84 -0.32
CA SER A 54 -17.89 5.90 -1.25
C SER A 54 -16.86 6.84 -0.62
N THR A 55 -16.98 7.12 0.68
CA THR A 55 -16.02 7.96 1.41
C THR A 55 -14.66 7.27 1.50
N VAL A 56 -14.64 6.00 1.89
CA VAL A 56 -13.40 5.21 1.97
C VAL A 56 -12.77 5.06 0.58
N GLN A 57 -13.57 4.84 -0.45
CA GLN A 57 -13.09 4.78 -1.84
C GLN A 57 -12.43 6.09 -2.28
N ALA A 58 -13.01 7.23 -1.93
CA ALA A 58 -12.40 8.53 -2.21
C ALA A 58 -11.06 8.70 -1.47
N CYS A 59 -10.97 8.24 -0.22
CA CYS A 59 -9.71 8.24 0.53
C CYS A 59 -8.65 7.31 -0.09
N ILE A 60 -9.04 6.15 -0.62
CA ILE A 60 -8.14 5.23 -1.36
C ILE A 60 -7.58 5.94 -2.60
N VAL A 61 -8.44 6.57 -3.40
CA VAL A 61 -8.02 7.30 -4.61
C VAL A 61 -7.07 8.45 -4.26
N ALA A 62 -7.40 9.24 -3.23
CA ALA A 62 -6.56 10.34 -2.78
C ALA A 62 -5.17 9.85 -2.31
N ALA A 63 -5.12 8.79 -1.50
CA ALA A 63 -3.87 8.22 -1.02
C ALA A 63 -3.01 7.62 -2.15
N ARG A 64 -3.65 6.96 -3.14
CA ARG A 64 -3.00 6.47 -4.35
C ARG A 64 -2.32 7.61 -5.12
N ASP A 65 -3.07 8.70 -5.34
CA ASP A 65 -2.57 9.82 -6.13
C ASP A 65 -1.45 10.57 -5.38
N GLU A 66 -1.56 10.72 -4.06
CA GLU A 66 -0.50 11.27 -3.20
C GLU A 66 0.77 10.42 -3.26
N TYR A 67 0.65 9.09 -3.19
CA TYR A 67 1.79 8.18 -3.34
C TYR A 67 2.46 8.33 -4.71
N ARG A 68 1.68 8.35 -5.80
CA ARG A 68 2.22 8.51 -7.16
C ARG A 68 2.94 9.85 -7.34
N GLN A 69 2.42 10.92 -6.76
CA GLN A 69 3.07 12.23 -6.77
C GLN A 69 4.38 12.23 -5.98
N ALA A 70 4.37 11.69 -4.75
CA ALA A 70 5.57 11.58 -3.91
C ALA A 70 6.64 10.72 -4.58
N ARG A 71 6.27 9.59 -5.19
CA ARG A 71 7.18 8.72 -5.95
C ARG A 71 7.83 9.46 -7.11
N ASN A 72 7.05 10.19 -7.91
CA ASN A 72 7.60 10.94 -9.04
C ASN A 72 8.61 12.00 -8.59
N ALA A 73 8.33 12.70 -7.48
CA ALA A 73 9.27 13.65 -6.89
C ALA A 73 10.53 12.97 -6.36
N LEU A 74 10.39 11.82 -5.68
CA LEU A 74 11.53 11.01 -5.23
C LEU A 74 12.44 10.58 -6.38
N LEU A 75 11.87 10.13 -7.51
CA LEU A 75 12.66 9.77 -8.69
C LEU A 75 13.39 10.95 -9.31
N ALA A 76 12.74 12.12 -9.39
CA ALA A 76 13.40 13.33 -9.87
C ALA A 76 14.57 13.74 -8.98
N LEU A 77 14.41 13.67 -7.66
CA LEU A 77 15.45 13.99 -6.69
C LEU A 77 16.56 12.92 -6.64
N ALA A 78 16.21 11.64 -6.78
CA ALA A 78 17.17 10.54 -6.84
C ALA A 78 18.13 10.68 -8.02
N ASN A 79 17.62 11.11 -9.18
CA ASN A 79 18.45 11.40 -10.35
C ASN A 79 19.42 12.57 -10.10
N LEU A 80 19.02 13.57 -9.31
CA LEU A 80 19.87 14.73 -8.98
C LEU A 80 20.93 14.40 -7.91
N LEU A 81 20.56 13.60 -6.92
CA LEU A 81 21.43 13.18 -5.81
C LEU A 81 22.27 11.94 -6.13
N ASN A 82 22.01 11.30 -7.29
CA ASN A 82 22.60 10.05 -7.73
C ASN A 82 22.43 8.92 -6.69
N TYR A 83 21.26 8.86 -6.05
CA TYR A 83 20.91 7.77 -5.12
C TYR A 83 20.49 6.53 -5.91
N PRO A 84 21.30 5.45 -5.89
CA PRO A 84 20.88 4.19 -6.48
C PRO A 84 19.76 3.59 -5.61
N ASN A 85 18.83 2.85 -6.24
CA ASN A 85 17.83 1.99 -5.60
C ASN A 85 16.53 2.64 -5.11
N VAL A 86 16.27 3.92 -5.37
CA VAL A 86 14.97 4.54 -5.03
C VAL A 86 13.80 3.84 -5.74
N ASP A 87 14.02 3.35 -6.96
CA ASP A 87 13.03 2.54 -7.71
C ASP A 87 12.77 1.16 -7.09
N GLN A 88 13.73 0.60 -6.34
CA GLN A 88 13.58 -0.69 -5.67
C GLN A 88 12.82 -0.56 -4.34
N GLU A 89 13.01 0.56 -3.64
CA GLU A 89 12.31 0.88 -2.40
C GLU A 89 10.86 1.31 -2.67
N PHE A 90 10.64 2.15 -3.69
CA PHE A 90 9.33 2.66 -4.08
C PHE A 90 8.87 2.08 -5.43
N LEU A 91 8.25 0.91 -5.36
CA LEU A 91 7.67 0.23 -6.53
C LEU A 91 6.52 1.04 -7.16
N PRO A 92 6.31 0.94 -8.48
CA PRO A 92 5.19 1.59 -9.14
C PRO A 92 3.87 1.02 -8.60
N LEU A 93 2.94 1.91 -8.22
CA LEU A 93 1.62 1.52 -7.75
C LEU A 93 0.65 1.40 -8.92
N GLU A 94 0.50 0.19 -9.45
CA GLU A 94 -0.49 -0.12 -10.48
C GLU A 94 -1.88 -0.33 -9.87
N ASP A 95 -2.94 -0.12 -10.66
CA ASP A 95 -4.31 -0.31 -10.15
C ASP A 95 -4.58 -1.78 -9.76
N LYS A 96 -3.84 -2.73 -10.34
CA LYS A 96 -3.90 -4.16 -9.96
C LYS A 96 -3.38 -4.43 -8.55
N ASP A 97 -2.51 -3.56 -8.02
CA ASP A 97 -1.89 -3.73 -6.71
C ASP A 97 -2.79 -3.22 -5.58
N ILE A 98 -3.81 -2.40 -5.91
CA ILE A 98 -4.78 -1.81 -4.98
C ILE A 98 -5.85 -2.84 -4.67
N ARG A 99 -5.48 -3.84 -3.86
CA ARG A 99 -6.38 -4.92 -3.44
C ARG A 99 -6.32 -5.14 -1.94
N SER A 100 -7.42 -5.64 -1.39
CA SER A 100 -7.44 -6.01 0.03
C SER A 100 -6.51 -7.19 0.31
N MET A 101 -6.00 -7.27 1.53
CA MET A 101 -5.13 -8.36 1.99
C MET A 101 -5.78 -9.74 1.85
N THR A 102 -7.12 -9.80 1.93
CA THR A 102 -7.92 -11.05 1.96
C THR A 102 -8.66 -11.31 0.64
N GLU A 103 -8.31 -10.66 -0.45
CA GLU A 103 -9.04 -10.83 -1.71
C GLU A 103 -8.48 -11.99 -2.54
N ALA A 104 -9.29 -13.05 -2.74
CA ALA A 104 -8.96 -14.16 -3.62
C ALA A 104 -9.02 -13.71 -5.09
N GLU A 105 -8.04 -14.10 -5.90
CA GLU A 105 -8.06 -13.81 -7.34
C GLU A 105 -9.29 -14.44 -8.02
N PRO A 106 -10.02 -13.69 -8.88
CA PRO A 106 -11.19 -14.22 -9.55
C PRO A 106 -10.81 -15.37 -10.49
N GLY A 107 -11.13 -16.60 -10.08
CA GLY A 107 -10.93 -17.81 -10.88
C GLY A 107 -9.85 -18.77 -10.36
N GLN A 108 -9.18 -18.46 -9.24
CA GLN A 108 -8.21 -19.36 -8.60
C GLN A 108 -8.73 -19.82 -7.24
N GLY A 109 -8.66 -21.13 -6.98
CA GLY A 109 -9.08 -21.71 -5.70
C GLY A 109 -8.25 -21.18 -4.53
N GLU A 110 -8.77 -21.30 -3.31
CA GLU A 110 -8.30 -20.76 -2.02
C GLU A 110 -6.83 -21.05 -1.62
N THR A 111 -6.00 -21.61 -2.50
CA THR A 111 -4.63 -22.09 -2.20
C THR A 111 -3.50 -21.24 -2.82
N GLN A 112 -3.81 -20.21 -3.62
CA GLN A 112 -2.81 -19.26 -4.14
C GLN A 112 -3.18 -17.81 -3.83
N TRP A 113 -2.79 -17.35 -2.63
CA TRP A 113 -2.90 -15.95 -2.22
C TRP A 113 -1.63 -15.22 -2.64
N THR A 114 -1.68 -14.38 -3.67
CA THR A 114 -0.52 -13.55 -4.03
C THR A 114 -0.67 -12.20 -3.35
N LEU A 115 0.02 -12.02 -2.22
CA LEU A 115 0.02 -10.72 -1.52
C LEU A 115 0.65 -9.65 -2.41
N SER A 116 -0.11 -8.58 -2.67
CA SER A 116 0.40 -7.38 -3.32
C SER A 116 1.62 -6.83 -2.56
N TRP A 117 2.59 -6.27 -3.29
CA TRP A 117 3.85 -5.78 -2.71
C TRP A 117 3.62 -4.70 -1.66
N ILE A 118 2.50 -3.97 -1.76
CA ILE A 118 2.06 -2.97 -0.77
C ILE A 118 1.97 -3.57 0.63
N TRP A 119 1.67 -4.87 0.75
CA TRP A 119 1.54 -5.57 2.03
C TRP A 119 2.85 -6.19 2.55
N ARG A 120 3.85 -6.42 1.69
CA ARG A 120 5.10 -7.12 2.08
C ARG A 120 5.89 -6.39 3.17
N TRP A 121 5.79 -5.07 3.23
CA TRP A 121 6.53 -4.25 4.19
C TRP A 121 5.88 -4.19 5.58
N VAL A 122 4.58 -4.46 5.71
CA VAL A 122 3.89 -4.41 7.02
C VAL A 122 4.29 -5.61 7.89
N ASN A 123 4.55 -6.77 7.28
CA ASN A 123 4.93 -7.97 8.00
C ASN A 123 6.32 -7.87 8.67
N ALA A 124 7.20 -6.95 8.23
CA ALA A 124 8.51 -6.78 8.85
C ALA A 124 8.45 -6.07 10.22
N ALA A 125 7.36 -5.38 10.55
CA ALA A 125 7.17 -4.74 11.84
C ALA A 125 6.61 -5.69 12.92
N ASP A 126 5.97 -6.79 12.51
CA ASP A 126 5.47 -7.87 13.39
C ASP A 126 6.31 -9.16 13.28
N ALA A 127 7.34 -9.18 12.43
CA ALA A 127 8.31 -10.26 12.37
C ALA A 127 9.20 -10.19 13.61
N THR A 128 8.94 -11.08 14.56
CA THR A 128 9.90 -11.42 15.61
C THR A 128 11.24 -11.77 14.95
N GLU A 129 12.34 -11.34 15.56
CA GLU A 129 13.69 -11.10 15.01
C GLU A 129 14.44 -12.30 14.36
N GLU A 130 13.78 -13.33 13.83
CA GLU A 130 14.44 -14.56 13.36
C GLU A 130 14.50 -14.76 11.83
N GLU A 131 13.85 -13.92 11.00
CA GLU A 131 13.79 -14.17 9.53
C GLU A 131 14.57 -13.19 8.64
N THR A 132 15.26 -12.19 9.20
CA THR A 132 16.11 -11.27 8.42
C THR A 132 17.44 -11.88 7.98
N GLN A 133 17.84 -13.03 8.54
CA GLN A 133 19.14 -13.65 8.27
C GLN A 133 19.20 -14.47 6.97
N ALA A 134 18.05 -14.77 6.32
CA ALA A 134 18.02 -15.63 5.13
C ALA A 134 18.17 -14.88 3.79
N PHE A 135 17.95 -13.56 3.74
CA PHE A 135 18.04 -12.80 2.47
C PHE A 135 19.45 -12.29 2.14
N VAL A 136 20.37 -12.28 3.10
CA VAL A 136 21.73 -11.73 2.90
C VAL A 136 22.72 -12.77 2.38
N THR A 137 22.47 -14.08 2.56
CA THR A 137 23.42 -15.13 2.15
C THR A 137 23.22 -15.66 0.72
N GLU A 138 22.14 -15.31 0.03
CA GLU A 138 21.87 -15.79 -1.33
C GLU A 138 22.35 -14.82 -2.44
N SER A 139 22.94 -13.68 -2.06
CA SER A 139 23.54 -12.71 -3.00
C SER A 139 25.02 -13.01 -3.33
N GLU A 140 25.63 -14.06 -2.78
CA GLU A 140 27.03 -14.43 -3.10
C GLU A 140 27.17 -15.55 -4.14
N TYR A 141 26.09 -16.01 -4.75
CA TYR A 141 26.14 -16.93 -5.89
C TYR A 141 25.13 -16.56 -6.97
N PHE A 142 25.28 -15.39 -7.59
CA PHE A 142 25.03 -15.18 -9.03
C PHE A 142 25.68 -13.90 -9.52
#